data_AF-A0A162NLK5-F1
#
_entry.id   AF-A0A162NLK5-F1
#
_cell.length_a   1.000
_cell.length_b   1.000
_cell.length_c   1.000
_cell.angle_alpha   90.00
_cell.angle_beta   90.00
_cell.angle_gamma   90.00
#
_symmetry.space_group_name_H-M   'P 1'
#
loop_
_entity.id
_entity.type
_entity.pdbx_description
1 polymer ?
#
loop_
_entity_poly.entity_id
_entity_poly.type
_entity_poly.pdbx_seq_one_letter_code
_entity_poly.pdbx_strand_id
1 'polypeptide(L)'
;MNVLNPFEEEKKKLPTMLNVLTILTFIGSAFMLVSIPISKFFIGFAKKAMEDPATLERMSEKDVAEMEKGIRVFDLMEANATPLWIVTILGVVLCVYGAIQMRKLKKDGFFIYLVGEILPIIGFAIILGFSNYFSSTSSYISGLGLPLLFVVLYATQLKHMK
;
A
#
# COMPACT_ATOMS: atom_id res chain seq x y z
N MET A 1 -36.02 36.11 -15.29
CA MET A 1 -36.41 34.88 -14.58
C MET A 1 -35.63 33.73 -15.19
N ASN A 2 -34.66 33.17 -14.47
CA ASN A 2 -34.00 31.94 -14.90
C ASN A 2 -34.98 30.79 -14.68
N VAL A 3 -35.46 30.21 -15.78
CA VAL A 3 -36.21 28.95 -15.78
C VAL A 3 -35.27 27.85 -15.30
N LEU A 4 -35.40 27.45 -14.03
CA LEU A 4 -34.77 26.26 -13.50
C LEU A 4 -35.36 25.06 -14.25
N ASN A 5 -34.52 24.34 -15.00
CA ASN A 5 -34.91 23.13 -15.71
C ASN A 5 -35.18 22.03 -14.67
N PRO A 6 -36.43 21.55 -14.48
CA PRO A 6 -36.76 20.53 -13.48
C PRO A 6 -36.17 19.16 -13.78
N PHE A 7 -35.50 18.99 -14.93
CA PHE A 7 -34.83 17.76 -15.36
C PHE A 7 -33.29 17.82 -15.25
N GLU A 8 -32.71 18.94 -14.79
CA GLU A 8 -31.29 18.93 -14.40
C GLU A 8 -31.15 18.19 -13.06
N GLU A 9 -30.83 16.89 -13.13
CA GLU A 9 -30.33 16.16 -11.97
C GLU A 9 -29.14 16.93 -11.40
N GLU A 10 -29.32 17.46 -10.19
CA GLU A 10 -28.26 18.15 -9.45
C GLU A 10 -27.08 17.18 -9.30
N LYS A 11 -26.05 17.32 -10.15
CA LYS A 11 -24.89 16.44 -10.14
C LYS A 11 -24.23 16.55 -8.77
N LYS A 12 -24.44 15.54 -7.94
CA LYS A 12 -23.88 15.47 -6.59
C LYS A 12 -22.36 15.65 -6.68
N LYS A 13 -21.87 16.79 -6.21
CA LYS A 13 -20.45 17.12 -6.24
C LYS A 13 -19.68 16.13 -5.38
N LEU A 14 -18.50 15.73 -5.85
CA LEU A 14 -17.60 14.86 -5.11
C LEU A 14 -17.18 15.58 -3.80
N PRO A 15 -17.38 14.97 -2.61
CA PRO A 15 -16.91 15.56 -1.36
C PRO A 15 -15.39 15.77 -1.37
N THR A 16 -14.92 16.89 -0.83
CA THR A 16 -13.49 17.24 -0.81
C THR A 16 -12.62 16.15 -0.18
N MET A 17 -13.05 15.59 0.95
CA MET A 17 -12.31 14.52 1.64
C MET A 17 -12.20 13.26 0.77
N LEU A 18 -13.29 12.87 0.11
CA LEU A 18 -13.30 11.72 -0.79
C LEU A 18 -12.38 11.94 -2.01
N ASN A 19 -12.32 13.17 -2.51
CA ASN A 19 -11.37 13.54 -3.58
C ASN A 19 -9.92 13.40 -3.12
N VAL A 20 -9.57 13.89 -1.92
CA VAL A 20 -8.22 13.78 -1.36
C VAL A 20 -7.84 12.32 -1.15
N LEU A 21 -8.70 11.53 -0.50
CA LEU A 21 -8.44 10.12 -0.24
C LEU A 21 -8.19 9.34 -1.53
N THR A 22 -9.00 9.56 -2.57
CA THR A 22 -8.83 8.84 -3.85
C THR A 22 -7.54 9.23 -4.57
N ILE A 23 -7.12 10.49 -4.49
CA ILE A 23 -5.80 10.93 -4.99
C ILE A 23 -4.68 10.23 -4.21
N LEU A 24 -4.77 10.19 -2.87
CA LEU A 24 -3.79 9.50 -2.04
C LEU A 24 -3.73 8.01 -2.33
N THR A 25 -4.87 7.35 -2.61
CA THR A 25 -4.89 5.95 -3.02
C THR A 25 -4.18 5.73 -4.35
N PHE A 26 -4.34 6.62 -5.34
CA PHE A 26 -3.60 6.51 -6.59
C PHE A 26 -2.09 6.69 -6.38
N ILE A 27 -1.69 7.67 -5.56
CA ILE A 27 -0.28 7.91 -5.22
C ILE A 27 0.31 6.70 -4.48
N GLY A 28 -0.40 6.19 -3.46
CA GLY A 28 0.03 5.01 -2.69
C GLY A 28 0.15 3.76 -3.58
N SER A 29 -0.79 3.56 -4.49
CA SER A 29 -0.74 2.47 -5.47
C SER A 29 0.46 2.59 -6.41
N ALA A 30 0.74 3.79 -6.93
CA ALA A 30 1.91 4.05 -7.75
C ALA A 30 3.22 3.84 -6.97
N PHE A 31 3.28 4.35 -5.73
CA PHE A 31 4.42 4.15 -4.83
C PHE A 31 4.68 2.68 -4.56
N MET A 32 3.64 1.86 -4.35
CA MET A 32 3.80 0.42 -4.13
C MET A 32 4.40 -0.32 -5.34
N LEU A 33 4.10 0.11 -6.56
CA LEU A 33 4.71 -0.47 -7.76
C LEU A 33 6.17 -0.02 -7.94
N VAL A 34 6.46 1.24 -7.61
CA VAL A 34 7.79 1.84 -7.77
C VAL A 34 8.75 1.45 -6.62
N SER A 35 8.22 1.10 -5.45
CA SER A 35 9.04 0.72 -4.29
C SER A 35 9.87 -0.53 -4.53
N ILE A 36 9.45 -1.43 -5.42
CA ILE A 36 10.16 -2.69 -5.68
C ILE A 36 11.54 -2.45 -6.32
N PRO A 37 11.67 -1.77 -7.48
CA PRO A 37 13.00 -1.48 -8.03
C PRO A 37 13.85 -0.58 -7.11
N ILE A 38 13.22 0.34 -6.37
CA ILE A 38 13.92 1.18 -5.38
C ILE A 38 14.50 0.31 -4.25
N SER A 39 13.72 -0.64 -3.73
CA SER A 39 14.18 -1.53 -2.65
C SER A 39 15.38 -2.39 -3.07
N LYS A 40 15.42 -2.86 -4.32
CA LYS A 40 16.56 -3.59 -4.87
C LYS A 40 17.85 -2.77 -4.83
N PHE A 41 17.76 -1.48 -5.19
CA PHE A 41 18.90 -0.57 -5.17
C PHE A 41 19.44 -0.38 -3.74
N PHE A 42 18.56 -0.11 -2.77
CA PHE A 42 18.98 0.09 -1.37
C PHE A 42 19.52 -1.19 -0.72
N ILE A 43 18.93 -2.36 -1.01
CA ILE A 43 19.46 -3.63 -0.48
C ILE A 43 20.82 -3.98 -1.10
N GLY A 44 21.04 -3.70 -2.39
CA GLY A 44 22.35 -3.86 -2.99
C GLY A 44 23.43 -3.01 -2.33
N PHE A 45 23.07 -1.79 -1.90
CA PHE A 45 23.95 -0.94 -1.08
C PHE A 45 24.17 -1.54 0.32
N ALA A 46 23.12 -2.02 0.98
CA ALA A 46 23.22 -2.64 2.30
C ALA A 46 24.11 -3.90 2.30
N LYS A 47 23.99 -4.78 1.28
CA LYS A 47 24.86 -5.96 1.13
C LYS A 47 26.33 -5.58 1.01
N LYS A 48 26.66 -4.55 0.22
CA LYS A 48 28.04 -4.06 0.12
C LYS A 48 28.57 -3.48 1.43
N ALA A 49 27.73 -2.78 2.19
CA ALA A 49 28.10 -2.26 3.49
C ALA A 49 28.42 -3.38 4.50
N MET A 50 27.74 -4.53 4.38
CA MET A 50 28.02 -5.73 5.19
C MET A 50 29.31 -6.46 4.81
N GLU A 51 29.78 -6.31 3.58
CA GLU A 51 31.03 -6.93 3.12
C GLU A 51 32.27 -6.09 3.49
N ASP A 52 32.09 -4.84 3.93
CA ASP A 52 33.17 -3.93 4.32
C ASP A 52 33.44 -3.98 5.84
N PRO A 53 34.58 -4.56 6.27
CA PRO A 53 34.93 -4.66 7.69
C PRO A 53 35.00 -3.30 8.38
N ALA A 54 35.45 -2.26 7.67
CA ALA A 54 35.57 -0.90 8.23
C ALA A 54 34.20 -0.25 8.50
N THR A 55 33.18 -0.67 7.76
CA THR A 55 31.80 -0.24 7.99
C THR A 55 31.18 -0.99 9.16
N LEU A 56 31.41 -2.31 9.25
CA LEU A 56 30.93 -3.14 10.36
C LEU A 56 31.50 -2.71 11.72
N GLU A 57 32.79 -2.36 11.79
CA GLU A 57 33.43 -1.87 13.03
C GLU A 57 32.81 -0.58 13.57
N ARG A 58 32.12 0.19 12.73
CA ARG A 58 31.46 1.45 13.09
C ARG A 58 30.00 1.29 13.46
N MET A 59 29.45 0.09 13.34
CA MET A 59 28.05 -0.21 13.61
C MET A 59 27.89 -0.93 14.95
N SER A 60 26.77 -0.70 15.63
CA SER A 60 26.41 -1.53 16.78
C SER A 60 26.06 -2.95 16.31
N GLU A 61 26.31 -3.95 17.14
CA GLU A 61 25.82 -5.33 16.92
C GLU A 61 24.32 -5.36 16.59
N LYS A 62 23.54 -4.48 17.21
CA LYS A 62 22.11 -4.35 16.96
C LYS A 62 21.82 -3.89 15.51
N ASP A 63 22.57 -2.91 15.02
CA ASP A 63 22.37 -2.36 13.67
C ASP A 63 22.77 -3.39 12.61
N VAL A 64 23.84 -4.16 12.87
CA VAL A 64 24.25 -5.27 12.02
C VAL A 64 23.17 -6.35 11.98
N ALA A 65 22.62 -6.74 13.14
CA ALA A 65 21.55 -7.73 13.21
C ALA A 65 20.25 -7.28 12.51
N GLU A 66 19.87 -6.00 12.61
CA GLU A 66 18.71 -5.44 11.89
C GLU A 66 18.94 -5.44 10.37
N MET A 67 20.15 -5.11 9.93
CA MET A 67 20.51 -5.12 8.51
C MET A 67 20.53 -6.55 7.93
N GLU A 68 21.12 -7.52 8.64
CA GLU A 68 21.07 -8.93 8.27
C GLU A 68 19.64 -9.44 8.12
N LYS A 69 18.77 -9.07 9.06
CA LYS A 69 17.36 -9.41 9.02
C LYS A 69 16.67 -8.79 7.79
N GLY A 70 16.95 -7.52 7.51
CA GLY A 70 16.42 -6.84 6.33
C GLY A 70 16.84 -7.50 5.02
N ILE A 71 18.12 -7.87 4.90
CA ILE A 71 18.66 -8.60 3.75
C ILE A 71 17.99 -9.97 3.60
N ARG A 72 17.85 -10.72 4.70
CA ARG A 72 17.19 -12.03 4.69
C ARG A 72 15.73 -11.94 4.22
N VAL A 73 14.98 -10.96 4.72
CA VAL A 73 13.58 -10.75 4.30
C VAL A 73 13.54 -10.39 2.81
N PHE A 74 14.47 -9.56 2.33
CA PHE A 74 14.55 -9.24 0.92
C PHE A 74 14.89 -10.45 0.05
N ASP A 75 15.82 -11.31 0.47
CA ASP A 75 16.16 -12.54 -0.26
C ASP A 75 14.94 -13.48 -0.36
N LEU A 76 14.12 -13.55 0.69
CA LEU A 76 12.83 -14.27 0.64
C LEU A 76 11.83 -13.63 -0.33
N MET A 77 11.77 -12.30 -0.38
CA MET A 77 10.94 -11.58 -1.33
C MET A 77 11.41 -11.82 -2.77
N GLU A 78 12.72 -11.88 -3.01
CA GLU A 78 13.30 -12.14 -4.32
C GLU A 78 13.04 -13.60 -4.76
N ALA A 79 13.20 -14.56 -3.86
CA ALA A 79 12.88 -15.96 -4.11
C ALA A 79 11.39 -16.17 -4.44
N ASN A 80 10.51 -15.34 -3.88
CA ASN A 80 9.06 -15.37 -4.09
C ASN A 80 8.56 -14.20 -4.93
N ALA A 81 9.41 -13.60 -5.79
CA ALA A 81 9.07 -12.37 -6.49
C ALA A 81 7.80 -12.53 -7.33
N THR A 82 7.67 -13.61 -8.09
CA THR A 82 6.54 -13.85 -8.99
C THR A 82 5.18 -13.83 -8.28
N PRO A 83 4.93 -14.66 -7.24
CA PRO A 83 3.64 -14.62 -6.54
C PRO A 83 3.41 -13.28 -5.82
N LEU A 84 4.45 -12.65 -5.27
CA LEU A 84 4.33 -11.32 -4.64
C LEU A 84 3.91 -10.25 -5.65
N TRP A 85 4.48 -10.26 -6.85
CA TRP A 85 4.12 -9.34 -7.93
C TRP A 85 2.67 -9.52 -8.36
N ILE A 86 2.21 -10.77 -8.51
CA ILE A 86 0.81 -11.06 -8.88
C ILE A 86 -0.14 -10.48 -7.82
N VAL A 87 0.11 -10.78 -6.55
CA VAL A 87 -0.70 -10.27 -5.43
C VAL A 87 -0.67 -8.73 -5.38
N THR A 88 0.50 -8.12 -5.58
CA THR A 88 0.67 -6.66 -5.60
C THR A 88 -0.14 -6.02 -6.71
N ILE A 89 -0.04 -6.53 -7.94
CA ILE A 89 -0.75 -6.00 -9.10
C ILE A 89 -2.26 -6.16 -8.92
N LEU A 90 -2.73 -7.31 -8.45
CA LEU A 90 -4.15 -7.54 -8.16
C LEU A 90 -4.67 -6.56 -7.11
N GLY A 91 -3.93 -6.39 -6.00
CA GLY A 91 -4.27 -5.42 -4.96
C GLY A 91 -4.34 -4.00 -5.50
N VAL A 92 -3.33 -3.56 -6.24
CA VAL A 92 -3.30 -2.23 -6.88
C VAL A 92 -4.48 -2.03 -7.82
N VAL A 93 -4.75 -2.99 -8.71
CA VAL A 93 -5.86 -2.89 -9.67
C VAL A 93 -7.19 -2.76 -8.93
N LEU A 94 -7.42 -3.54 -7.87
CA LEU A 94 -8.61 -3.45 -7.05
C LEU A 94 -8.69 -2.10 -6.31
N CYS A 95 -7.60 -1.62 -5.70
CA CYS A 95 -7.58 -0.33 -5.01
C CYS A 95 -7.86 0.85 -5.97
N VAL A 96 -7.23 0.86 -7.14
CA VAL A 96 -7.42 1.88 -8.17
C VAL A 96 -8.85 1.82 -8.72
N TYR A 97 -9.36 0.63 -9.04
CA TYR A 97 -10.72 0.46 -9.53
C TYR A 97 -11.76 0.87 -8.48
N GLY A 98 -11.57 0.45 -7.23
CA GLY A 98 -12.39 0.87 -6.09
C GLY A 98 -12.40 2.40 -5.93
N ALA A 99 -11.23 3.05 -5.99
CA ALA A 99 -11.12 4.50 -5.94
C ALA A 99 -11.83 5.21 -7.09
N ILE A 100 -11.74 4.69 -8.32
CA ILE A 100 -12.47 5.22 -9.48
C ILE A 100 -13.99 5.13 -9.25
N GLN A 101 -14.48 4.01 -8.72
CA GLN A 101 -15.91 3.83 -8.43
C GLN A 101 -16.38 4.72 -7.28
N MET A 102 -15.54 4.94 -6.26
CA MET A 102 -15.82 5.90 -5.19
C MET A 102 -15.88 7.34 -5.70
N ARG A 103 -15.05 7.73 -6.68
CA ARG A 103 -15.17 9.04 -7.35
C ARG A 103 -16.48 9.21 -8.14
N LYS A 104 -17.11 8.09 -8.55
CA LYS A 104 -18.46 8.06 -9.13
C LYS A 104 -19.56 7.95 -8.06
N LEU A 105 -19.21 8.10 -6.78
CA LEU A 105 -20.11 8.00 -5.63
C LEU A 105 -20.83 6.65 -5.51
N LYS A 106 -20.22 5.55 -5.95
CA LYS A 106 -20.76 4.20 -5.80
C LYS A 106 -20.21 3.53 -4.55
N LYS A 107 -21.09 3.01 -3.67
CA LYS A 107 -20.66 2.31 -2.44
C LYS A 107 -19.84 1.05 -2.72
N ASP A 108 -20.11 0.35 -3.81
CA ASP A 108 -19.35 -0.84 -4.20
C ASP A 108 -17.85 -0.57 -4.32
N GLY A 109 -17.47 0.66 -4.68
CA GLY A 109 -16.08 1.06 -4.77
C GLY A 109 -15.31 0.91 -3.46
N PHE A 110 -15.96 1.14 -2.32
CA PHE A 110 -15.35 0.94 -1.01
C PHE A 110 -15.05 -0.52 -0.72
N PHE A 111 -16.00 -1.43 -1.01
CA PHE A 111 -15.80 -2.86 -0.77
C PHE A 111 -14.74 -3.46 -1.70
N ILE A 112 -14.70 -3.02 -2.96
CA ILE A 112 -13.64 -3.39 -3.90
C ILE A 112 -12.28 -2.90 -3.38
N TYR A 113 -12.19 -1.66 -2.92
CA TYR A 113 -10.98 -1.10 -2.31
C TYR A 113 -10.55 -1.90 -1.07
N LEU A 114 -11.49 -2.23 -0.19
CA LEU A 114 -11.21 -3.02 1.02
C LEU A 114 -10.63 -4.40 0.69
N VAL A 115 -11.16 -5.09 -0.32
CA VAL A 115 -10.58 -6.35 -0.80
C VAL A 115 -9.18 -6.12 -1.38
N GLY A 116 -8.99 -5.03 -2.12
CA GLY A 116 -7.69 -4.63 -2.66
C GLY A 116 -6.62 -4.35 -1.60
N GLU A 117 -6.99 -3.83 -0.44
CA GLU A 117 -6.08 -3.62 0.71
C GLU A 117 -5.80 -4.93 1.46
N ILE A 118 -6.83 -5.76 1.69
CA ILE A 118 -6.69 -7.00 2.46
C ILE A 118 -5.89 -8.06 1.69
N LEU A 119 -6.06 -8.14 0.38
CA LEU A 119 -5.47 -9.19 -0.46
C LEU A 119 -3.93 -9.19 -0.41
N PRO A 120 -3.22 -8.05 -0.56
CA PRO A 120 -1.77 -7.97 -0.36
C PRO A 120 -1.33 -8.32 1.06
N ILE A 121 -2.07 -7.89 2.08
CA ILE A 121 -1.71 -8.16 3.48
C ILE A 121 -1.73 -9.67 3.76
N ILE A 122 -2.81 -10.35 3.39
CA ILE A 122 -2.94 -11.79 3.56
C ILE A 122 -1.95 -12.54 2.66
N GLY A 123 -1.84 -12.13 1.38
CA GLY A 123 -0.95 -12.76 0.42
C GLY A 123 0.52 -12.70 0.87
N PHE A 124 0.99 -11.54 1.33
CA PHE A 124 2.35 -11.38 1.82
C PHE A 124 2.60 -12.16 3.10
N ALA A 125 1.63 -12.18 4.04
CA ALA A 125 1.75 -12.96 5.27
C ALA A 125 1.85 -14.48 4.99
N ILE A 126 1.13 -15.00 3.99
CA ILE A 126 1.20 -16.41 3.60
C ILE A 126 2.51 -16.73 2.86
N ILE A 127 2.89 -15.89 1.90
CA ILE A 127 4.06 -16.14 1.03
C ILE A 127 5.38 -15.98 1.79
N LEU A 128 5.51 -14.90 2.58
CA LEU A 128 6.75 -14.58 3.31
C LEU A 128 6.78 -15.20 4.72
N GLY A 129 5.62 -15.59 5.25
CA GLY A 129 5.44 -15.94 6.65
C GLY A 129 5.19 -14.71 7.52
N PHE A 130 4.26 -14.83 8.47
CA PHE A 130 3.81 -13.73 9.32
C PHE A 130 4.95 -13.03 10.07
N SER A 131 5.92 -13.78 10.60
CA SER A 131 7.07 -13.26 11.35
C SER A 131 8.05 -12.45 10.49
N ASN A 132 8.24 -12.82 9.22
CA ASN A 132 9.11 -12.11 8.29
C ASN A 132 8.43 -10.87 7.73
N TYR A 133 7.14 -10.98 7.40
CA TYR A 133 6.36 -9.84 6.90
C TYR A 133 6.22 -8.75 7.96
N PHE A 134 5.95 -9.11 9.22
CA PHE A 134 5.84 -8.20 10.35
C PHE A 134 7.11 -8.16 11.22
N SER A 135 8.26 -8.09 10.55
CA SER A 135 9.57 -8.19 11.18
C SER A 135 10.06 -6.90 11.85
N SER A 136 9.47 -5.75 11.53
CA SER A 136 9.90 -4.43 11.99
C SER A 136 8.72 -3.51 12.27
N THR A 137 8.89 -2.53 13.17
CA THR A 137 7.84 -1.54 13.47
C THR A 137 7.36 -0.81 12.21
N SER A 138 8.28 -0.50 11.27
CA SER A 138 7.92 0.11 9.99
C SER A 138 7.02 -0.79 9.14
N SER A 139 7.29 -2.11 9.11
CA SER A 139 6.43 -3.07 8.41
C SER A 139 5.03 -3.21 9.01
N TYR A 140 4.86 -3.07 10.33
CA TYR A 140 3.53 -3.02 10.95
C TYR A 140 2.75 -1.77 10.52
N ILE A 141 3.42 -0.62 10.48
CA ILE A 141 2.78 0.64 10.09
C ILE A 141 2.36 0.60 8.62
N SER A 142 3.24 0.17 7.72
CA SER A 142 2.92 0.11 6.28
C SER A 142 1.96 -1.02 5.93
N GLY A 143 2.05 -2.17 6.60
CA GLY A 143 1.26 -3.37 6.30
C GLY A 143 -0.09 -3.46 6.99
N LEU A 144 -0.34 -2.72 8.08
CA LEU A 144 -1.62 -2.73 8.79
C LEU A 144 -2.10 -1.34 9.18
N GLY A 145 -1.23 -0.52 9.78
CA GLY A 145 -1.62 0.78 10.31
C GLY A 145 -2.16 1.74 9.25
N LEU A 146 -1.42 1.92 8.16
CA LEU A 146 -1.78 2.82 7.07
C LEU A 146 -3.02 2.32 6.28
N PRO A 147 -3.10 1.04 5.86
CA PRO A 147 -4.31 0.49 5.26
C PRO A 147 -5.55 0.68 6.14
N LEU A 148 -5.45 0.35 7.43
CA LEU A 148 -6.57 0.48 8.37
C LEU A 148 -7.01 1.93 8.54
N LEU A 149 -6.06 2.87 8.63
CA LEU A 149 -6.37 4.30 8.66
C LEU A 149 -7.17 4.72 7.43
N PHE A 150 -6.73 4.33 6.23
CA PHE A 150 -7.44 4.68 4.99
C PHE A 150 -8.82 4.04 4.91
N VAL A 151 -8.96 2.77 5.32
CA VAL A 151 -10.26 2.08 5.38
C VAL A 151 -11.22 2.83 6.30
N VAL A 152 -10.78 3.24 7.49
CA VAL A 152 -11.62 4.02 8.42
C VAL A 152 -12.00 5.36 7.81
N LEU A 153 -11.05 6.08 7.20
CA LEU A 153 -11.32 7.38 6.57
C LEU A 153 -12.33 7.24 5.43
N TYR A 154 -12.20 6.22 4.57
CA TYR A 154 -13.19 5.95 3.53
C TYR A 154 -14.55 5.52 4.08
N ALA A 155 -14.59 4.72 5.14
CA ALA A 155 -15.82 4.33 5.81
C ALA A 155 -16.62 5.55 6.30
N THR A 156 -15.96 6.60 6.81
CA THR A 156 -16.65 7.85 7.18
C THR A 156 -17.31 8.57 5.99
N GLN A 157 -16.85 8.30 4.76
CA GLN A 157 -17.37 8.89 3.53
C GLN A 157 -18.50 8.07 2.89
N LEU A 158 -18.82 6.87 3.39
CA LEU A 158 -19.86 6.00 2.83
C LEU A 158 -21.23 6.67 2.73
N LYS A 159 -21.56 7.55 3.68
CA LYS A 159 -22.81 8.35 3.67
C LYS A 159 -22.96 9.25 2.44
N HIS A 160 -21.86 9.59 1.77
CA HIS A 160 -21.87 10.42 0.57
C HIS A 160 -22.03 9.60 -0.72
N MET A 161 -21.81 8.30 -0.66
CA MET A 161 -21.96 7.36 -1.77
C MET A 161 -23.39 6.79 -1.82
N LYS A 162 -23.83 6.35 -2.98
CA LYS A 162 -25.12 5.69 -3.20
C LYS A 162 -24.92 4.18 -3.32
#